data_AF-A0A7C3G1T4-F1
#
_entry.id   AF-A0A7C3G1T4-F1
#
_cell.length_a   1.000
_cell.length_b   1.000
_cell.length_c   1.000
_cell.angle_alpha   90.00
_cell.angle_beta   90.00
_cell.angle_gamma   90.00
#
_symmetry.space_group_name_H-M   'P 1'
#
loop_
_entity.id
_entity.type
_entity.pdbx_description
1 polymer ?
#
loop_
_entity_poly.entity_id
_entity_poly.type
_entity_poly.pdbx_seq_one_letter_code
_entity_poly.pdbx_strand_id
1 'polypeptide(L)' 'LVEQNAFHALKLAHRGYVLVNGRVTMSGTGEELLAKEEVRAAYLEGGV' A
#
# COMPACT_ATOMS: atom_id res chain seq x y z
N LEU A 1 4.26 4.71 11.04
CA LEU A 1 5.23 4.00 10.18
C LEU A 1 5.01 4.55 8.78
N VAL A 2 5.84 5.52 8.41
CA VAL A 2 5.57 6.54 7.38
C VAL A 2 5.89 6.03 5.96
N GLU A 3 5.11 6.54 5.00
CA GLU A 3 4.88 6.20 3.58
C GLU A 3 6.00 5.52 2.76
N GLN A 4 7.27 5.84 2.96
CA GLN A 4 8.36 5.29 2.12
C GLN A 4 8.61 3.79 2.34
N ASN A 5 8.31 3.26 3.53
CA ASN A 5 8.49 1.84 3.83
C ASN A 5 7.35 0.97 3.30
N ALA A 6 6.18 1.54 3.01
CA ALA A 6 5.05 0.78 2.48
C ALA A 6 5.34 0.22 1.08
N PHE A 7 6.02 1.01 0.23
CA PHE A 7 6.45 0.56 -1.10
C PHE A 7 7.39 -0.64 -1.04
N HIS A 8 8.46 -0.52 -0.24
CA HIS A 8 9.44 -1.59 -0.08
C HIS A 8 8.84 -2.82 0.61
N ALA A 9 7.98 -2.61 1.61
CA ALA A 9 7.27 -3.70 2.28
C ALA A 9 6.36 -4.44 1.30
N LEU A 10 5.59 -3.73 0.47
CA LEU A 10 4.75 -4.36 -0.55
C LEU A 10 5.57 -5.08 -1.61
N LYS A 11 6.73 -4.54 -2.04
CA LYS A 11 7.62 -5.26 -2.97
C LYS A 11 8.09 -6.63 -2.45
N LEU A 12 8.22 -6.79 -1.13
CA LEU A 12 8.64 -8.05 -0.51
C LEU A 12 7.46 -8.91 -0.03
N ALA A 13 6.26 -8.34 0.03
CA ALA A 13 5.11 -8.99 0.61
C ALA A 13 4.42 -9.94 -0.37
N HIS A 14 4.30 -11.20 0.03
CA HIS A 14 3.42 -12.17 -0.63
C HIS A 14 1.94 -11.80 -0.50
N ARG A 15 1.58 -11.07 0.57
CA ARG A 15 0.22 -10.61 0.83
C ARG A 15 0.23 -9.32 1.62
N GLY A 16 -0.64 -8.39 1.25
CA GLY A 16 -0.82 -7.10 1.91
C GLY A 16 -2.30 -6.78 2.16
N TYR A 17 -2.50 -5.86 3.10
CA TYR A 17 -3.81 -5.34 3.48
C TYR A 17 -3.71 -3.83 3.67
N VAL A 18 -4.64 -3.10 3.06
CA VAL A 18 -4.76 -1.65 3.22
C VAL A 18 -5.85 -1.38 4.25
N LEU A 19 -5.49 -0.65 5.30
CA LEU A 19 -6.35 -0.28 6.39
C LEU A 19 -6.66 1.22 6.30
N VAL A 20 -7.94 1.56 6.18
CA VAL A 20 -8.43 2.94 6.24
C VAL A 20 -9.44 3.03 7.36
N ASN A 21 -9.22 3.93 8.32
CA ASN A 21 -10.10 4.15 9.47
C ASN A 21 -10.44 2.86 10.24
N GLY A 22 -9.44 2.01 10.44
CA GLY A 22 -9.57 0.74 11.17
C GLY A 22 -10.30 -0.38 10.41
N ARG A 23 -10.55 -0.20 9.11
CA ARG A 23 -11.20 -1.23 8.26
C ARG A 23 -10.30 -1.61 7.10
N VAL A 24 -10.26 -2.90 6.77
CA VAL A 24 -9.57 -3.39 5.58
C VAL A 24 -10.40 -2.99 4.36
N THR A 25 -9.83 -2.15 3.50
CA THR A 25 -10.49 -1.68 2.28
C THR A 25 -9.94 -2.37 1.04
N MET A 26 -8.70 -2.85 1.09
CA MET A 26 -8.07 -3.61 0.01
C MET A 26 -7.19 -4.73 0.55
N SER A 27 -7.09 -5.80 -0.21
CA SER A 27 -6.21 -6.93 0.07
C SER A 27 -5.77 -7.56 -1.24
N GLY A 28 -4.55 -8.09 -1.27
CA GLY A 28 -3.99 -8.74 -2.45
C GLY A 28 -2.53 -9.10 -2.22
N THR A 29 -1.83 -9.51 -3.27
CA THR A 29 -0.37 -9.60 -3.25
C THR A 29 0.24 -8.20 -3.18
N GLY A 30 1.53 -8.14 -2.84
CA GLY A 30 2.28 -6.89 -2.89
C GLY A 30 2.23 -6.23 -4.27
N GLU A 31 2.38 -7.01 -5.34
CA GLU A 31 2.35 -6.54 -6.72
C GLU A 31 0.96 -6.00 -7.12
N GLU A 32 -0.10 -6.73 -6.77
CA GLU A 32 -1.49 -6.30 -7.06
C GLU A 32 -1.82 -4.97 -6.37
N LEU A 33 -1.38 -4.79 -5.13
CA LEU A 33 -1.60 -3.57 -4.39
C LEU A 33 -0.75 -2.42 -4.94
N LEU A 34 0.50 -2.66 -5.34
CA LEU A 34 1.36 -1.65 -5.96
C LEU A 34 0.84 -1.20 -7.34
N ALA A 35 0.12 -2.05 -8.06
CA ALA A 35 -0.48 -1.71 -9.35
C ALA A 35 -1.71 -0.80 -9.24
N LYS A 36 -2.32 -0.66 -8.06
CA LYS A 36 -3.51 0.17 -7.86
C LYS A 36 -3.16 1.64 -7.71
N GLU A 37 -3.74 2.49 -8.56
CA GLU A 37 -3.58 3.95 -8.47
C GLU A 37 -3.96 4.50 -7.10
N GLU A 38 -5.02 3.97 -6.49
CA GLU A 38 -5.50 4.38 -5.17
C GLU A 38 -4.45 4.13 -4.07
N VAL A 39 -3.71 3.02 -4.15
CA VAL A 39 -2.63 2.68 -3.20
C VAL A 39 -1.40 3.56 -3.45
N ARG A 40 -1.10 3.83 -4.73
CA ARG A 40 0.01 4.71 -5.12
C ARG A 40 -0.24 6.15 -4.69
N ALA A 41 -1.43 6.67 -4.91
CA ALA A 41 -1.82 8.02 -4.50
C ALA A 41 -1.81 8.17 -2.97
N ALA A 42 -2.37 7.18 -2.25
CA ALA A 42 -2.46 7.24 -0.80
C ALA A 42 -1.12 7.09 -0.06
N TYR A 43 -0.15 6.35 -0.63
CA TYR A 43 1.09 6.01 0.08
C TYR A 43 2.39 6.41 -0.61
N LEU A 44 2.37 6.80 -1.89
CA LEU A 44 3.59 7.08 -2.67
C LEU A 44 3.68 8.53 -3.18
N GLU A 45 2.56 9.25 -3.28
CA GLU A 45 2.52 10.65 -3.77
C GLU A 45 2.42 11.71 -2.67
N GLY A 46 2.19 11.34 -1.41
CA GLY A 46 2.07 12.25 -0.26
C GLY A 46 3.37 12.90 0.25
N GLY A 47 4.38 13.04 -0.62
CA GLY A 47 5.72 13.55 -0.28
C GLY A 47 6.06 14.90 -0.90
N VAL A 48 5.10 15.84 -1.00
CA VAL A 48 5.33 17.22 -1.43
C VAL A 48 4.97 18.18 -0.30
#